data_AF-A0A7S7LVH6-F1
#
_entry.id   AF-A0A7S7LVH6-F1
#
_cell.length_a   1.000
_cell.length_b   1.000
_cell.length_c   1.000
_cell.angle_alpha   90.00
_cell.angle_beta   90.00
_cell.angle_gamma   90.00
#
_symmetry.space_group_name_H-M   'P 1'
#
loop_
_entity.id
_entity.type
_entity.pdbx_description
1 polymer ?
#
loop_
_entity_poly.entity_id
_entity_poly.type
_entity_poly.pdbx_seq_one_letter_code
_entity_poly.pdbx_strand_id
1 'polypeptide(L)'
;MKIFRLFLALSVVATLSFAGGKELAVQLGLNASSKAITQWEKVFEKDKKMAKYGIDKLSDADKTALKKYLTSHAADSDHPEAAGI
;
A
#
# COMPACT_ATOMS: atom_id res chain seq x y z
N MET A 1 -50.81 7.74 -12.26
CA MET A 1 -49.63 6.94 -11.83
C MET A 1 -48.37 7.56 -12.44
N LYS A 2 -47.71 8.46 -11.70
CA LYS A 2 -46.44 9.10 -12.13
C LYS A 2 -45.39 8.84 -11.05
N ILE A 3 -45.12 7.56 -10.79
CA ILE A 3 -44.16 7.10 -9.77
C ILE A 3 -42.75 6.94 -10.38
N PHE A 4 -42.58 7.25 -11.67
CA PHE A 4 -41.37 6.90 -12.43
C PHE A 4 -40.32 8.00 -12.53
N ARG A 5 -40.32 8.97 -11.61
CA ARG A 5 -39.36 10.07 -11.58
C ARG A 5 -38.92 10.36 -10.16
N LEU A 6 -38.26 9.40 -9.53
CA LEU A 6 -37.42 9.73 -8.39
C LEU A 6 -36.19 8.82 -8.44
N PHE A 7 -35.10 9.39 -8.95
CA PHE A 7 -33.72 9.10 -8.57
C PHE A 7 -33.46 7.59 -8.35
N LEU A 8 -33.12 6.83 -9.39
CA LEU A 8 -31.71 6.59 -9.77
C LEU A 8 -30.71 7.02 -8.68
N ALA A 9 -30.84 6.45 -7.48
CA ALA A 9 -29.80 6.38 -6.49
C ALA A 9 -28.70 5.50 -7.08
N LEU A 10 -27.87 6.13 -7.91
CA LEU A 10 -26.62 5.60 -8.41
C LEU A 10 -25.70 5.51 -7.21
N SER A 11 -25.86 4.45 -6.41
CA SER A 11 -24.86 4.03 -5.45
C SER A 11 -23.65 3.57 -6.27
N VAL A 12 -22.80 4.53 -6.66
CA VAL A 12 -21.43 4.23 -7.06
C VAL A 12 -20.76 3.74 -5.78
N VAL A 13 -20.91 2.43 -5.52
CA VAL A 13 -19.97 1.72 -4.67
C VAL A 13 -18.66 1.82 -5.45
N ALA A 14 -17.85 2.82 -5.11
CA ALA A 14 -16.47 2.87 -5.52
C ALA A 14 -15.86 1.56 -5.02
N THR A 15 -15.63 0.61 -5.93
CA THR A 15 -14.82 -0.56 -5.64
C THR A 15 -13.42 -0.04 -5.41
N LEU A 16 -13.14 0.35 -4.16
CA LEU A 16 -11.80 0.61 -3.65
C LEU A 16 -11.03 -0.68 -3.87
N SER A 17 -10.37 -0.76 -5.01
CA SER A 17 -9.47 -1.84 -5.35
C SER A 17 -8.23 -1.60 -4.50
N PHE A 18 -8.26 -2.07 -3.25
CA PHE A 18 -7.09 -2.04 -2.38
C PHE A 18 -6.06 -2.96 -3.03
N ALA A 19 -5.03 -2.35 -3.62
CA ALA A 19 -3.84 -3.10 -3.99
C ALA A 19 -3.24 -3.63 -2.69
N GLY A 20 -3.02 -4.94 -2.61
CA GLY A 20 -2.36 -5.52 -1.43
C GLY A 20 -0.96 -4.94 -1.28
N GLY A 21 -0.44 -4.95 -0.04
CA GLY A 21 0.87 -4.37 0.24
C GLY A 21 2.01 -5.01 -0.57
N LYS A 22 1.86 -6.28 -0.97
CA LYS A 22 2.79 -6.98 -1.86
C LYS A 22 2.73 -6.43 -3.27
N GLU A 23 1.54 -6.27 -3.83
CA GLU A 23 1.33 -5.73 -5.17
C GLU A 23 1.88 -4.31 -5.26
N LEU A 24 1.68 -3.49 -4.24
CA LEU A 24 2.25 -2.15 -4.14
C LEU A 24 3.78 -2.18 -4.07
N ALA A 25 4.36 -3.10 -3.31
CA ALA A 25 5.82 -3.24 -3.24
C ALA A 25 6.40 -3.61 -4.62
N VAL A 26 5.77 -4.54 -5.34
CA VAL A 26 6.16 -4.91 -6.71
C VAL A 26 6.02 -3.73 -7.67
N GLN A 27 4.90 -3.00 -7.65
CA GLN A 27 4.67 -1.83 -8.51
C GLN A 27 5.71 -0.73 -8.29
N LEU A 28 6.14 -0.54 -7.04
CA LEU A 28 7.15 0.46 -6.66
C LEU A 28 8.59 -0.07 -6.77
N GLY A 29 8.80 -1.33 -7.16
CA GLY A 29 10.12 -1.96 -7.23
C GLY A 29 10.81 -2.06 -5.86
N LEU A 30 10.03 -2.21 -4.79
CA LEU A 30 10.50 -2.34 -3.42
C LEU A 30 10.60 -3.82 -3.04
N ASN A 31 11.79 -4.24 -2.67
CA ASN A 31 12.03 -5.55 -2.06
C ASN A 31 11.97 -5.39 -0.53
N ALA A 32 11.07 -6.11 0.14
CA ALA A 32 10.85 -6.00 1.58
C ALA A 32 12.08 -6.41 2.39
N SER A 33 12.79 -7.47 1.97
CA SER A 33 14.01 -7.95 2.63
C SER A 33 15.27 -7.11 2.33
N SER A 34 15.16 -6.05 1.52
CA SER A 34 16.27 -5.12 1.28
C SER A 34 16.62 -4.24 2.50
N LYS A 35 15.77 -4.22 3.53
CA LYS A 35 15.91 -3.40 4.73
C LYS A 35 15.37 -4.10 5.96
N ALA A 36 15.86 -3.68 7.13
CA ALA A 36 15.30 -4.06 8.42
C ALA A 36 13.97 -3.34 8.71
N ILE A 37 13.18 -3.87 9.64
CA ILE A 37 11.88 -3.31 10.08
C ILE A 37 12.04 -1.82 10.43
N THR A 38 12.99 -1.50 11.31
CA THR A 38 13.23 -0.12 11.77
C THR A 38 13.66 0.83 10.65
N GLN A 39 14.29 0.31 9.60
CA GLN A 39 14.67 1.10 8.43
C GLN A 39 13.45 1.41 7.56
N TRP A 40 12.53 0.45 7.41
CA TRP A 40 11.25 0.70 6.75
C TRP A 40 10.40 1.69 7.52
N GLU A 41 10.26 1.56 8.83
CA GLU A 41 9.52 2.52 9.66
C GLU A 41 10.04 3.96 9.47
N LYS A 42 11.36 4.13 9.50
CA LYS A 42 12.02 5.41 9.25
C LYS A 42 11.79 5.98 7.84
N VAL A 43 11.37 5.18 6.86
CA VAL A 43 10.94 5.67 5.54
C VAL A 43 9.57 6.31 5.64
N PHE A 44 8.62 5.67 6.33
CA PHE A 44 7.25 6.16 6.51
C PHE A 44 7.15 7.37 7.46
N GLU A 45 8.15 7.60 8.31
CA GLU A 45 8.20 8.77 9.20
C GLU A 45 8.60 10.09 8.50
N LYS A 46 9.13 10.04 7.27
CA LYS A 46 9.67 11.23 6.60
C LYS A 46 9.16 11.34 5.17
N ASP A 47 8.46 12.41 4.86
CA ASP A 47 7.93 12.68 3.50
C ASP A 47 9.00 12.60 2.42
N LYS A 48 10.18 13.19 2.66
CA LYS A 48 11.31 13.13 1.73
C LYS A 48 11.76 11.69 1.42
N LYS A 49 11.64 10.78 2.38
CA LYS A 49 11.99 9.37 2.17
C LYS A 49 10.86 8.63 1.48
N MET A 50 9.60 8.87 1.84
CA MET A 50 8.46 8.32 1.10
C MET A 50 8.51 8.74 -0.38
N ALA A 51 8.80 10.01 -0.67
CA ALA A 51 8.95 10.53 -2.02
C ALA A 51 10.06 9.85 -2.83
N LYS A 52 11.17 9.46 -2.19
CA LYS A 52 12.25 8.72 -2.85
C LYS A 52 11.79 7.37 -3.40
N TYR A 53 10.77 6.76 -2.80
CA TYR A 53 10.23 5.45 -3.19
C TYR A 53 8.85 5.55 -3.86
N GLY A 54 8.36 6.76 -4.18
CA GLY A 54 7.03 6.96 -4.77
C GLY A 54 5.86 6.66 -3.83
N ILE A 55 6.12 6.45 -2.53
CA ILE A 55 5.12 6.13 -1.50
C ILE A 55 4.26 7.35 -1.17
N ASP A 56 4.79 8.56 -1.37
CA ASP A 56 4.09 9.83 -1.13
C ASP A 56 2.81 9.98 -1.96
N LYS A 57 2.79 9.38 -3.16
CA LYS A 57 1.67 9.41 -4.11
C LYS A 57 0.56 8.42 -3.80
N LEU A 58 0.78 7.51 -2.86
CA LEU A 58 -0.20 6.52 -2.45
C LEU A 58 -1.27 7.13 -1.54
N SER A 59 -2.46 6.54 -1.56
CA SER A 59 -3.49 6.84 -0.55
C SER A 59 -3.02 6.42 0.84
N ASP A 60 -3.60 6.98 1.90
CA ASP A 60 -3.21 6.62 3.27
C ASP A 60 -3.47 5.14 3.60
N ALA A 61 -4.49 4.55 2.96
CA ALA A 61 -4.77 3.13 3.08
C ALA A 61 -3.69 2.27 2.39
N ASP A 62 -3.27 2.65 1.18
CA ASP A 62 -2.20 1.97 0.44
C ASP A 62 -0.85 2.11 1.16
N LYS A 63 -0.55 3.29 1.72
CA LYS A 63 0.64 3.49 2.58
C LYS A 63 0.62 2.53 3.77
N THR A 64 -0.54 2.35 4.39
CA THR A 64 -0.70 1.44 5.54
C THR A 64 -0.51 -0.02 5.11
N ALA A 65 -1.13 -0.42 4.00
CA ALA A 65 -0.99 -1.77 3.46
C ALA A 65 0.45 -2.09 3.06
N LEU A 66 1.11 -1.17 2.36
CA LEU A 66 2.51 -1.29 1.97
C LEU A 66 3.43 -1.33 3.19
N LYS A 67 3.25 -0.44 4.17
CA LYS A 67 4.05 -0.43 5.40
C LYS A 67 3.97 -1.78 6.09
N LYS A 68 2.76 -2.30 6.29
CA LYS A 68 2.53 -3.61 6.92
C LYS A 68 3.28 -4.71 6.17
N TYR A 69 3.17 -4.74 4.85
CA TYR A 69 3.86 -5.76 4.04
C TYR A 69 5.38 -5.67 4.19
N LEU A 70 5.96 -4.47 4.01
CA LEU A 70 7.40 -4.24 4.07
C LEU A 70 7.99 -4.55 5.44
N THR A 71 7.29 -4.25 6.54
CA THR A 71 7.76 -4.59 7.89
C THR A 71 7.57 -6.08 8.21
N SER A 72 6.49 -6.71 7.76
CA SER A 72 6.27 -8.14 8.01
C SER A 72 7.22 -9.05 7.24
N HIS A 73 7.78 -8.56 6.12
CA HIS A 73 8.72 -9.31 5.27
C HIS A 73 10.11 -8.66 5.21
N ALA A 74 10.44 -7.83 6.19
CA ALA A 74 11.73 -7.18 6.32
C ALA A 74 12.87 -8.21 6.53
N ALA A 75 14.12 -7.77 6.36
CA ALA A 75 15.30 -8.62 6.49
C ALA A 75 15.41 -9.32 7.87
N ASP A 76 14.95 -8.66 8.92
CA ASP A 76 14.99 -9.10 10.32
C ASP A 76 13.59 -9.49 10.85
N SER A 77 12.62 -9.74 9.97
CA SER A 77 11.32 -10.30 10.37
C SER A 77 11.36 -11.83 10.48
N ASP A 78 10.31 -12.41 11.05
CA ASP A 78 10.15 -13.87 11.11
C ASP A 78 9.89 -14.51 9.73
N HIS A 79 9.48 -13.71 8.74
CA HIS A 79 9.08 -14.15 7.41
C HIS A 79 9.68 -13.23 6.33
N PRO A 80 11.02 -13.12 6.24
CA PRO A 80 11.65 -12.22 5.29
C PRO A 80 11.26 -12.59 3.86
N GLU A 81 11.09 -11.59 2.99
CA GLU A 81 10.87 -11.86 1.58
C GLU A 81 12.08 -12.63 1.03
N ALA A 82 11.85 -13.84 0.52
CA ALA A 82 12.90 -14.66 -0.05
C ALA A 82 13.57 -13.89 -1.20
N ALA A 83 14.91 -13.88 -1.23
CA ALA A 83 15.66 -13.38 -2.37
C ALA A 83 15.38 -14.30 -3.57
N GLY A 84 14.39 -13.96 -4.39
CA GLY A 84 13.88 -14.82 -5.45
C GLY A 84 12.97 -14.11 -6.46
N ILE A 85 13.27 -12.84 -6.74
CA ILE A 85 12.94 -12.19 -8.03
C ILE A 85 14.23 -12.07 -8.83
#